data_AF-A0A9P6MG40-F1
#
_entry.id   AF-A0A9P6MG40-F1
#
_cell.length_a   1.000
_cell.length_b   1.000
_cell.length_c   1.000
_cell.angle_alpha   90.00
_cell.angle_beta   90.00
_cell.angle_gamma   90.00
#
_symmetry.space_group_name_H-M   'P 1'
#
loop_
_entity.id
_entity.type
_entity.pdbx_description
1 polymer ?
#
loop_
_entity_poly.entity_id
_entity_poly.type
_entity_poly.pdbx_seq_one_letter_code
_entity_poly.pdbx_strand_id
1 'polypeptide(L)'
;NDGVASFTSYGTCVDIFGPGVNITSAWIGRSSANKVISGTSMASSHVAGVAALYMSFNSLLTAQSVFDKLISTATMDKIIGNLKGTPNRLVFDSVV
;
A
#
# COMPACT_ATOMS: atom_id res chain seq x y z
N ASN A 1 -6.17 13.49 2.77
CA ASN A 1 -4.97 14.32 2.61
C ASN A 1 -3.83 13.35 2.39
N ASP A 2 -3.08 13.52 1.32
CA ASP A 2 -2.04 12.58 0.90
C ASP A 2 -0.70 12.89 1.60
N GLY A 3 -0.77 13.27 2.87
CA GLY A 3 0.39 13.61 3.68
C GLY A 3 1.16 12.37 4.10
N VAL A 4 2.48 12.41 4.01
CA VAL A 4 3.33 11.33 4.50
C VAL A 4 3.21 11.19 6.02
N ALA A 5 3.01 9.96 6.50
CA ALA A 5 2.82 9.68 7.92
C ALA A 5 4.11 9.96 8.72
N SER A 6 4.00 10.55 9.91
CA SER A 6 5.17 10.93 10.72
C SER A 6 6.05 9.75 11.15
N PHE A 7 5.45 8.56 11.28
CA PHE A 7 6.14 7.32 11.68
C PHE A 7 6.69 6.50 10.51
N THR A 8 6.45 6.89 9.25
CA THR A 8 6.85 6.05 8.12
C THR A 8 8.37 5.96 8.02
N SER A 9 8.85 4.82 7.52
CA SER A 9 10.23 4.70 7.03
C SER A 9 10.39 5.41 5.69
N TYR A 10 11.63 5.77 5.37
CA TYR A 10 12.02 6.48 4.16
C TYR A 10 13.28 5.86 3.53
N GLY A 11 13.60 6.29 2.32
CA GLY A 11 14.81 5.92 1.60
C GLY A 11 14.52 5.14 0.32
N THR A 12 15.57 4.88 -0.44
CA THR A 12 15.50 4.20 -1.74
C THR A 12 15.08 2.74 -1.65
N CYS A 13 15.08 2.14 -0.45
CA CYS A 13 14.56 0.79 -0.22
C CYS A 13 13.03 0.74 -0.10
N VAL A 14 12.33 1.87 -0.06
CA VAL A 14 10.87 1.89 -0.06
C VAL A 14 10.39 1.99 -1.50
N ASP A 15 9.69 0.96 -1.99
CA ASP A 15 9.27 0.88 -3.39
C ASP A 15 7.96 1.64 -3.67
N ILE A 16 7.03 1.59 -2.72
CA ILE A 16 5.66 2.09 -2.88
C ILE A 16 5.03 2.41 -1.50
N PHE A 17 4.20 3.44 -1.47
CA PHE A 17 3.39 3.79 -0.31
C PHE A 17 1.97 3.24 -0.44
N GLY A 18 1.29 3.10 0.70
CA GLY A 18 -0.13 2.80 0.76
C GLY A 18 -0.81 3.44 1.96
N PRO A 19 -2.15 3.37 2.05
CA PRO A 19 -2.90 3.92 3.18
C PRO A 19 -2.52 3.25 4.50
N GLY A 20 -1.95 4.02 5.43
CA GLY A 20 -1.45 3.49 6.70
C GLY A 20 -1.89 4.27 7.95
N VAL A 21 -2.72 5.31 7.82
CA VAL A 21 -3.17 6.13 8.95
C VAL A 21 -4.67 6.00 9.12
N ASN A 22 -5.12 5.76 10.35
CA ASN A 22 -6.53 5.59 10.71
C ASN A 22 -7.25 4.53 9.87
N ILE A 23 -6.60 3.38 9.69
CA ILE A 23 -7.16 2.26 8.94
C ILE A 23 -8.05 1.45 9.86
N THR A 24 -9.32 1.30 9.46
CA THR A 24 -10.30 0.47 10.14
C THR A 24 -10.24 -0.93 9.59
N SER A 25 -10.08 -1.94 10.44
CA SER A 25 -10.14 -3.34 10.04
C SER A 25 -10.69 -4.23 11.15
N ALA A 26 -10.89 -5.52 10.86
CA ALA A 26 -11.34 -6.51 11.81
C ALA A 26 -10.40 -6.62 13.02
N TRP A 27 -10.96 -6.97 14.17
CA TRP A 27 -10.20 -7.09 15.41
C TRP A 27 -10.62 -8.32 16.22
N ILE A 28 -9.73 -8.74 17.12
CA ILE A 28 -9.98 -9.86 18.03
C ILE A 28 -11.09 -9.51 19.05
N GLY A 29 -11.86 -10.53 19.48
CA GLY A 29 -12.84 -10.42 20.58
C GLY A 29 -14.25 -10.91 20.22
N ARG A 30 -14.82 -10.46 19.10
CA ARG A 30 -16.10 -10.95 18.56
C ARG A 30 -16.14 -10.82 17.04
N SER A 31 -17.05 -11.54 16.38
CA SER A 31 -17.15 -11.57 14.90
C SER A 31 -17.42 -10.21 14.24
N SER A 32 -18.02 -9.27 14.96
CA SER A 32 -18.27 -7.89 14.49
C SER A 32 -17.25 -6.87 14.99
N ALA A 33 -16.20 -7.30 15.71
CA ALA A 33 -15.21 -6.38 16.25
C ALA A 33 -14.36 -5.78 15.13
N ASN A 34 -14.14 -4.47 15.25
CA ASN A 34 -13.20 -3.73 14.43
C ASN A 34 -12.32 -2.85 15.32
N LYS A 35 -11.22 -2.37 14.74
CA LYS A 35 -10.33 -1.42 15.39
C LYS A 35 -9.73 -0.49 14.34
N VAL A 36 -9.52 0.76 14.74
CA VAL A 36 -8.80 1.76 13.96
C VAL A 36 -7.36 1.83 14.46
N ILE A 37 -6.40 1.57 13.57
CA ILE A 37 -4.97 1.64 13.89
C ILE A 37 -4.19 2.30 12.75
N SER A 38 -2.97 2.72 13.07
CA SER A 38 -2.05 3.37 12.13
C SER A 38 -0.71 2.65 12.16
N GLY A 39 -0.10 2.47 11.00
CA GLY A 39 1.21 1.84 10.84
C GLY A 39 1.53 1.49 9.40
N THR A 40 2.81 1.32 9.10
CA THR A 40 3.26 0.76 7.81
C THR A 40 2.76 -0.67 7.60
N SER A 41 2.48 -1.42 8.67
CA SER A 41 1.81 -2.72 8.61
C SER A 41 0.43 -2.63 7.93
N MET A 42 -0.32 -1.55 8.16
CA MET A 42 -1.62 -1.34 7.53
C MET A 42 -1.45 -0.94 6.06
N ALA A 43 -0.46 -0.11 5.74
CA ALA A 43 -0.11 0.21 4.35
C ALA A 43 0.28 -1.04 3.55
N SER A 44 1.09 -1.92 4.14
CA SER A 44 1.50 -3.19 3.52
C SER A 44 0.31 -4.08 3.14
N SER A 45 -0.70 -4.18 4.00
CA SER A 45 -1.91 -4.98 3.70
C SER A 45 -2.69 -4.48 2.48
N HIS A 46 -2.71 -3.17 2.22
CA HIS A 46 -3.33 -2.62 1.00
C HIS A 46 -2.53 -3.02 -0.25
N VAL A 47 -1.20 -2.91 -0.22
CA VAL A 47 -0.34 -3.32 -1.34
C VAL A 47 -0.48 -4.82 -1.63
N ALA A 48 -0.52 -5.65 -0.58
CA ALA A 48 -0.74 -7.08 -0.72
C ALA A 48 -2.12 -7.41 -1.32
N GLY A 49 -3.17 -6.66 -0.96
CA GLY A 49 -4.49 -6.79 -1.57
C GLY A 49 -4.50 -6.53 -3.07
N VAL A 50 -3.87 -5.42 -3.50
CA VAL A 50 -3.75 -5.08 -4.94
C VAL A 50 -2.91 -6.12 -5.68
N ALA A 51 -1.83 -6.60 -5.07
CA ALA A 51 -1.02 -7.70 -5.62
C ALA A 51 -1.87 -8.96 -5.85
N ALA A 52 -2.72 -9.32 -4.88
CA ALA A 52 -3.61 -10.46 -4.99
C ALA A 52 -4.67 -10.29 -6.10
N LEU A 53 -5.17 -9.07 -6.31
CA LEU A 53 -6.06 -8.77 -7.44
C LEU A 53 -5.36 -8.95 -8.77
N TYR A 54 -4.11 -8.53 -8.93
CA TYR A 54 -3.36 -8.82 -10.17
C TYR A 54 -3.20 -10.33 -10.39
N MET A 55 -2.91 -11.08 -9.33
CA MET A 55 -2.79 -12.55 -9.41
C MET A 55 -4.14 -13.24 -9.69
N SER A 56 -5.27 -12.66 -9.28
CA SER A 56 -6.58 -13.29 -9.51
C SER A 56 -7.00 -13.23 -10.98
N PHE A 57 -6.54 -12.23 -11.74
CA PHE A 57 -6.81 -12.12 -13.18
C PHE A 57 -5.84 -12.94 -14.03
N ASN A 58 -4.63 -13.21 -13.53
CA ASN A 58 -3.67 -14.07 -14.19
C ASN A 58 -2.84 -14.85 -13.15
N SER A 59 -3.22 -16.10 -12.93
CA SER A 59 -2.59 -16.99 -11.95
C SER A 59 -1.18 -17.46 -12.33
N LEU A 60 -0.72 -17.16 -13.55
CA LEU A 60 0.63 -17.49 -14.03
C LEU A 60 1.62 -16.31 -13.88
N LEU A 61 1.21 -15.20 -13.26
CA LEU A 61 2.14 -14.09 -12.99
C LEU A 61 3.22 -14.52 -12.00
N THR A 62 4.46 -14.20 -12.36
CA THR A 62 5.59 -14.31 -11.44
C THR A 62 5.54 -13.19 -10.39
N ALA A 63 6.22 -13.38 -9.25
CA ALA A 63 6.36 -12.33 -8.24
C ALA A 63 6.94 -11.02 -8.83
N GLN A 64 7.91 -11.14 -9.74
CA GLN A 64 8.50 -9.97 -10.42
C GLN A 64 7.46 -9.27 -11.29
N SER A 65 6.67 -10.00 -12.06
CA SER A 65 5.63 -9.41 -12.90
C SER A 65 4.55 -8.68 -12.09
N VAL A 66 4.19 -9.21 -10.92
CA VAL A 66 3.26 -8.55 -9.99
C VAL A 66 3.88 -7.27 -9.42
N PHE A 67 5.15 -7.33 -9.03
CA PHE A 67 5.90 -6.16 -8.57
C PHE A 67 5.97 -5.06 -9.65
N ASP A 68 6.36 -5.41 -10.86
CA ASP A 68 6.45 -4.46 -11.99
C ASP A 68 5.08 -3.84 -12.29
N LYS A 69 4.01 -4.62 -12.15
CA LYS A 69 2.64 -4.13 -12.31
C LYS A 69 2.29 -3.13 -11.21
N LEU A 70 2.54 -3.44 -9.94
CA LEU A 70 2.32 -2.52 -8.81
C LEU A 70 3.05 -1.18 -9.00
N ILE A 71 4.30 -1.22 -9.45
CA ILE A 71 5.10 -0.01 -9.66
C ILE A 71 4.63 0.79 -10.87
N SER A 72 4.30 0.12 -11.98
CA SER A 72 3.87 0.80 -13.22
C SER A 72 2.46 1.38 -13.15
N THR A 73 1.58 0.83 -12.32
CA THR A 73 0.21 1.34 -12.13
C THR A 73 0.09 2.34 -10.98
N ALA A 74 1.14 2.51 -10.17
CA ALA A 74 1.11 3.40 -9.03
C ALA A 74 0.72 4.84 -9.43
N THR A 75 -0.05 5.50 -8.58
CA THR A 75 -0.30 6.93 -8.72
C THR A 75 0.97 7.70 -8.35
N MET A 76 1.53 8.43 -9.31
CA MET A 76 2.80 9.11 -9.18
C MET A 76 2.63 10.53 -8.62
N ASP A 77 3.59 10.97 -7.80
CA ASP A 77 3.79 12.36 -7.40
C ASP A 77 2.59 13.03 -6.67
N LYS A 78 1.82 12.24 -5.92
CA LYS A 78 0.67 12.75 -5.13
C LYS A 78 0.93 12.85 -3.63
N ILE A 79 1.96 12.17 -3.11
CA ILE A 79 2.24 12.21 -1.68
C ILE A 79 2.91 13.53 -1.34
N ILE A 80 2.36 14.23 -0.35
CA ILE A 80 2.76 15.55 0.10
C ILE A 80 3.65 15.43 1.34
N GLY A 81 4.79 16.11 1.32
CA GLY A 81 5.72 16.19 2.43
C GLY A 81 7.17 15.90 2.03
N ASN A 82 8.07 15.88 3.01
CA ASN A 82 9.46 15.54 2.76
C ASN A 82 9.63 14.01 2.70
N LEU A 83 9.81 13.49 1.49
CA LEU A 83 9.98 12.05 1.24
C LEU A 83 11.41 11.55 1.40
N LYS A 84 12.40 12.43 1.72
CA LYS A 84 13.80 12.04 2.00
C LYS A 84 14.42 11.10 0.94
N GLY A 85 14.10 11.33 -0.33
CA GLY A 85 14.60 10.52 -1.46
C GLY A 85 13.82 9.23 -1.73
N THR A 86 12.73 8.97 -1.01
CA THR A 86 11.82 7.87 -1.33
C THR A 86 11.08 8.12 -2.65
N PRO A 87 10.93 7.13 -3.54
CA PRO A 87 10.06 7.21 -4.71
C PRO A 87 8.62 7.63 -4.36
N ASN A 88 8.09 8.66 -5.02
CA ASN A 88 6.73 9.15 -4.77
C ASN A 88 5.71 8.32 -5.56
N ARG A 89 5.41 7.13 -5.04
CA ARG A 89 4.51 6.15 -5.66
C ARG A 89 3.44 5.73 -4.66
N LEU A 90 2.18 6.01 -4.96
CA LEU A 90 1.05 5.57 -4.15
C LEU A 90 0.37 4.37 -4.82
N VAL A 91 0.18 3.29 -4.07
CA VAL A 91 -0.50 2.08 -4.59
C VAL A 91 -1.88 2.44 -5.18
N PHE A 92 -2.14 1.91 -6.36
CA PHE A 92 -3.38 2.08 -7.09
C PHE A 92 -3.81 0.75 -7.68
N ASP A 93 -5.10 0.46 -7.55
CA ASP A 93 -5.74 -0.68 -8.17
C ASP A 93 -6.34 -0.24 -9.50
N SER A 94 -5.85 -0.81 -10.60
CA SER A 94 -6.36 -0.53 -11.95
C SER A 94 -7.28 -1.63 -12.48
N VAL A 95 -7.67 -2.57 -11.63
CA VAL A 95 -8.40 -3.78 -12.01
C VAL A 95 -9.92 -3.61 -11.84
N VAL A 96 -10.34 -2.66 -11.01
CA VAL A 96 -11.74 -2.26 -10.77
C VAL A 96 -11.97 -0.79 -11.05
#